data_AF-A0A7C6RR80-F1
#
_entry.id   AF-A0A7C6RR80-F1
#
_cell.length_a   1.000
_cell.length_b   1.000
_cell.length_c   1.000
_cell.angle_alpha   90.00
_cell.angle_beta   90.00
_cell.angle_gamma   90.00
#
_symmetry.space_group_name_H-M   'P 1'
#
loop_
_entity.id
_entity.type
_entity.pdbx_description
1 polymer ?
#
loop_
_entity_poly.entity_id
_entity_poly.type
_entity_poly.pdbx_seq_one_letter_code
_entity_poly.pdbx_strand_id
1 'polypeptide(L)'
;MLKIYGYVRLGTEVPSLKVANIDYNIIEIIKQKTENTIASYMLHDYFLFQFLRNRYNLSKIIMHIKNTLKCIYNKDKIRKYLCIFIKKFLNNHLKRNCMTDRLKTGSVCLSSMKYSKLRSDADADIRLKDIDNS
;
A
#
# COMPACT_ATOMS: atom_id res chain seq x y z
N MET A 1 15.50 17.92 30.23
CA MET A 1 16.57 16.91 30.42
C MET A 1 16.53 15.95 29.25
N LEU A 2 17.35 16.18 28.21
CA LEU A 2 17.37 15.35 27.00
C LEU A 2 18.01 13.99 27.34
N LYS A 3 17.19 12.94 27.48
CA LYS A 3 17.73 11.56 27.56
C LYS A 3 18.40 11.26 26.21
N ILE A 4 19.72 11.18 26.23
CA ILE A 4 20.53 10.72 25.10
C ILE A 4 20.30 9.20 25.01
N TYR A 5 19.38 8.78 24.13
CA TYR A 5 19.08 7.37 23.94
C TYR A 5 20.16 6.72 23.04
N GLY A 6 20.74 5.61 23.51
CA GLY A 6 21.60 4.76 22.69
C GLY A 6 20.79 3.92 21.71
N TYR A 7 21.44 3.47 20.62
CA TYR A 7 20.84 2.59 19.61
C TYR A 7 21.48 1.21 19.67
N VAL A 8 20.66 0.16 19.55
CA VAL A 8 21.14 -1.22 19.40
C VAL A 8 20.77 -1.70 17.99
N ARG A 9 21.76 -2.20 17.25
CA ARG A 9 21.55 -2.89 15.96
C ARG A 9 21.68 -4.39 16.19
N LEU A 10 20.61 -5.15 15.92
CA LEU A 10 20.58 -6.61 16.10
C LEU A 10 20.57 -7.31 14.73
N GLY A 11 21.72 -7.67 14.16
CA GLY A 11 21.77 -8.54 12.96
C GLY A 11 21.31 -7.91 11.63
N THR A 12 21.45 -8.69 10.55
CA THR A 12 21.58 -8.23 9.16
C THR A 12 20.39 -7.49 8.54
N GLU A 13 19.19 -7.51 9.12
CA GLU A 13 17.96 -6.93 8.54
C GLU A 13 16.99 -6.34 9.61
N VAL A 14 17.47 -5.78 10.73
CA VAL A 14 16.61 -5.43 11.89
C VAL A 14 16.69 -3.93 12.23
N PRO A 15 15.57 -3.26 12.61
CA PRO A 15 15.51 -1.82 12.66
C PRO A 15 16.29 -1.31 13.87
N SER A 16 16.76 -0.07 13.80
CA SER A 16 17.47 0.56 14.92
C SER A 16 16.51 0.78 16.09
N LEU A 17 16.71 0.06 17.19
CA LEU A 17 15.90 0.19 18.41
C LEU A 17 16.53 1.21 19.36
N LYS A 18 15.73 2.11 19.91
CA LYS A 18 16.16 3.04 20.96
C LYS A 18 16.05 2.36 22.31
N VAL A 19 17.12 2.40 23.10
CA VAL A 19 17.11 1.82 24.45
C VAL A 19 16.06 2.54 25.32
N ALA A 20 15.21 1.76 26.00
CA ALA A 20 14.18 2.25 26.94
C ALA A 20 13.07 3.15 26.34
N ASN A 21 12.82 3.11 25.03
CA ASN A 21 11.68 3.78 24.41
C ASN A 21 10.74 2.76 23.72
N ILE A 22 9.74 2.30 24.46
CA ILE A 22 8.82 1.24 24.05
C ILE A 22 7.93 1.69 22.90
N ASP A 23 7.33 2.88 22.97
CA ASP A 23 6.42 3.40 21.95
C ASP A 23 7.10 3.53 20.58
N TYR A 24 8.31 4.10 20.56
CA TYR A 24 9.10 4.23 19.35
C TYR A 24 9.46 2.87 18.73
N ASN A 25 9.91 1.94 19.58
CA ASN A 25 10.32 0.62 19.13
C ASN A 25 9.16 -0.20 18.57
N ILE A 26 7.96 -0.10 19.19
CA ILE A 26 6.76 -0.78 18.70
C ILE A 26 6.39 -0.28 17.29
N ILE A 27 6.43 1.04 17.04
CA ILE A 27 6.09 1.62 15.74
C ILE A 27 7.05 1.15 14.64
N GLU A 28 8.36 1.15 14.90
CA GLU A 28 9.38 0.69 13.94
C GLU A 28 9.23 -0.82 13.62
N ILE A 29 8.97 -1.64 14.65
CA ILE A 29 8.74 -3.09 14.48
C ILE A 29 7.47 -3.35 13.67
N ILE A 30 6.39 -2.59 13.93
CA ILE A 30 5.14 -2.70 13.18
C ILE A 30 5.38 -2.34 11.70
N LYS A 31 6.08 -1.22 11.44
CA LYS A 31 6.37 -0.74 10.09
C LYS A 31 7.09 -1.79 9.25
N GLN A 32 8.15 -2.40 9.78
CA GLN A 32 8.85 -3.50 9.10
C GLN A 32 7.98 -4.74 8.89
N LYS A 33 7.21 -5.17 9.90
CA LYS A 33 6.28 -6.31 9.74
C LYS A 33 5.25 -6.05 8.64
N THR A 34 4.75 -4.81 8.53
CA THR A 34 3.77 -4.44 7.50
C THR A 34 4.39 -4.33 6.11
N GLU A 35 5.60 -3.80 5.98
CA GLU A 35 6.32 -3.71 4.69
C GLU A 35 6.77 -5.09 4.16
N ASN A 36 7.02 -6.06 5.06
CA ASN A 36 7.25 -7.44 4.64
C ASN A 36 5.97 -8.11 4.09
N THR A 37 4.79 -7.63 4.46
CA THR A 37 3.49 -8.25 4.12
C THR A 37 2.72 -7.49 3.03
N ILE A 38 2.99 -6.20 2.87
CA ILE A 38 2.35 -5.28 1.94
C ILE A 38 3.49 -4.57 1.23
N ALA A 39 3.41 -4.46 -0.10
CA ALA A 39 4.40 -3.75 -0.91
C ALA A 39 4.84 -2.43 -0.25
N SER A 40 6.10 -2.03 -0.44
CA SER A 40 6.63 -0.74 0.05
C SER A 40 5.60 0.38 -0.12
N TYR A 41 5.37 1.18 0.92
CA TYR A 41 4.32 2.20 0.94
C TYR A 41 4.33 3.11 -0.28
N MET A 42 5.53 3.42 -0.81
CA MET A 42 5.69 4.18 -2.05
C MET A 42 4.98 3.53 -3.25
N LEU A 43 5.14 2.22 -3.42
CA LEU A 43 4.51 1.47 -4.51
C LEU A 43 3.01 1.36 -4.29
N HIS A 44 2.60 1.12 -3.05
CA HIS A 44 1.20 1.02 -2.66
C HIS A 44 0.44 2.32 -2.93
N ASP A 45 0.98 3.46 -2.51
CA ASP A 45 0.36 4.76 -2.72
C ASP A 45 0.31 5.14 -4.20
N TYR A 46 1.33 4.75 -4.98
CA TYR A 46 1.31 4.90 -6.42
C TYR A 46 0.16 4.11 -7.06
N PHE A 47 0.00 2.83 -6.69
CA PHE A 47 -1.12 2.01 -7.17
C PHE A 47 -2.46 2.65 -6.81
N LEU A 48 -2.61 3.09 -5.55
CA LEU A 48 -3.82 3.70 -5.04
C LEU A 48 -4.19 4.97 -5.82
N PHE A 49 -3.22 5.85 -6.02
CA PHE A 49 -3.41 7.09 -6.77
C PHE A 49 -3.83 6.80 -8.21
N GLN A 50 -3.09 5.93 -8.90
CA GLN A 50 -3.35 5.62 -10.30
C GLN A 50 -4.70 4.92 -10.51
N PHE A 51 -5.06 4.03 -9.57
CA PHE A 51 -6.31 3.27 -9.62
C PHE A 51 -7.53 4.15 -9.31
N LEU A 52 -7.46 5.02 -8.30
CA LEU A 52 -8.60 5.84 -7.88
C LEU A 52 -8.76 7.13 -8.68
N ARG A 53 -7.66 7.85 -8.89
CA ARG A 53 -7.68 9.16 -9.57
C ARG A 53 -7.82 8.99 -11.07
N ASN A 54 -6.96 8.17 -11.65
CA ASN A 54 -6.80 8.05 -13.09
C ASN A 54 -7.60 6.88 -13.70
N ARG A 55 -8.11 5.96 -12.86
CA ARG A 55 -8.91 4.79 -13.26
C ARG A 55 -8.26 3.95 -14.37
N TYR A 56 -6.94 3.82 -14.32
CA TYR A 56 -6.22 3.03 -15.32
C TYR A 56 -6.42 1.53 -15.09
N ASN A 57 -6.41 0.78 -16.19
CA ASN A 57 -6.31 -0.68 -16.16
C ASN A 57 -4.96 -1.12 -15.59
N LEU A 58 -4.92 -2.32 -15.00
CA LEU A 58 -3.77 -2.83 -14.27
C LEU A 58 -2.51 -2.92 -15.17
N SER A 59 -2.68 -3.31 -16.43
CA SER A 59 -1.61 -3.34 -17.45
C SER A 59 -0.97 -1.98 -17.67
N LYS A 60 -1.81 -0.94 -17.76
CA LYS A 60 -1.34 0.45 -17.95
C LYS A 60 -0.62 0.94 -16.70
N ILE A 61 -1.08 0.58 -15.51
CA ILE A 61 -0.39 0.89 -14.25
C ILE A 61 1.02 0.28 -14.24
N ILE A 62 1.17 -1.00 -14.63
CA ILE A 62 2.48 -1.66 -14.71
C ILE A 62 3.41 -0.94 -15.70
N MET A 63 2.89 -0.55 -16.87
CA MET A 63 3.68 0.18 -17.87
C MET A 63 4.14 1.55 -17.36
N HIS A 64 3.26 2.30 -16.69
CA HIS A 64 3.61 3.59 -16.10
C HIS A 64 4.67 3.46 -15.01
N ILE A 65 4.55 2.46 -14.12
CA ILE A 65 5.54 2.20 -13.07
C ILE A 65 6.88 1.83 -13.67
N LYS A 66 6.90 0.98 -14.70
CA LYS A 66 8.16 0.68 -15.39
C LYS A 66 8.81 1.95 -15.90
N ASN A 67 8.04 2.89 -16.44
CA ASN A 67 8.60 4.13 -16.97
C ASN A 67 9.08 5.09 -15.89
N THR A 68 8.37 5.22 -14.77
CA THR A 68 8.72 6.15 -13.68
C THR A 68 9.77 5.59 -12.71
N LEU A 69 9.81 4.26 -12.51
CA LEU A 69 10.60 3.57 -11.48
C LEU A 69 11.58 2.56 -12.10
N LYS A 70 12.09 2.83 -13.32
CA LYS A 70 12.93 1.95 -14.17
C LYS A 70 14.04 1.19 -13.42
N CYS A 71 14.63 1.80 -12.38
CA CYS A 71 15.83 1.27 -11.73
C CYS A 71 15.61 0.70 -10.31
N ILE A 72 14.39 0.78 -9.76
CA ILE A 72 14.16 0.51 -8.33
C ILE A 72 13.51 -0.86 -8.12
N TYR A 73 12.62 -1.29 -9.02
CA TYR A 73 11.84 -2.52 -8.84
C TYR A 73 11.82 -3.40 -10.09
N ASN A 74 12.01 -4.70 -9.88
CA ASN A 74 11.87 -5.69 -10.95
C ASN A 74 10.39 -5.86 -11.38
N LYS A 75 10.15 -6.12 -12.67
CA LYS A 75 8.80 -6.28 -13.27
C LYS A 75 7.97 -7.32 -12.50
N ASP A 76 8.56 -8.45 -12.15
CA ASP A 76 7.86 -9.54 -11.46
C ASP A 76 7.41 -9.16 -10.05
N LYS A 77 8.25 -8.39 -9.34
CA LYS A 77 7.90 -7.85 -8.01
C LYS A 77 6.71 -6.90 -8.12
N ILE A 78 6.71 -5.99 -9.11
CA ILE A 78 5.61 -5.06 -9.35
C ILE A 78 4.31 -5.83 -9.64
N ARG A 79 4.36 -6.86 -10.50
CA ARG A 79 3.19 -7.68 -10.86
C ARG A 79 2.61 -8.40 -9.64
N LYS A 80 3.48 -9.04 -8.84
CA LYS A 80 3.10 -9.73 -7.60
C LYS A 80 2.43 -8.77 -6.61
N TYR A 81 3.03 -7.61 -6.39
CA TYR A 81 2.50 -6.61 -5.45
C TYR A 81 1.20 -5.97 -5.92
N LEU A 82 1.05 -5.70 -7.22
CA LEU A 82 -0.21 -5.18 -7.77
C LEU A 82 -1.35 -6.19 -7.59
N CYS A 83 -1.08 -7.49 -7.80
CA CYS A 83 -2.07 -8.55 -7.56
C CYS A 83 -2.50 -8.59 -6.09
N ILE A 84 -1.54 -8.55 -5.16
CA ILE A 84 -1.82 -8.50 -3.71
C ILE A 84 -2.63 -7.24 -3.35
N PHE A 85 -2.27 -6.09 -3.92
CA PHE A 85 -2.96 -4.82 -3.71
C PHE A 85 -4.43 -4.91 -4.12
N ILE A 86 -4.72 -5.35 -5.35
CA ILE A 86 -6.09 -5.41 -5.87
C ILE A 86 -6.95 -6.40 -5.05
N LYS A 87 -6.43 -7.59 -4.73
CA LYS A 87 -7.13 -8.55 -3.87
C LYS A 87 -7.46 -7.95 -2.50
N LYS A 88 -6.47 -7.33 -1.84
CA LYS A 88 -6.69 -6.70 -0.53
C LYS A 88 -7.64 -5.50 -0.61
N PHE A 89 -7.54 -4.70 -1.66
CA PHE A 89 -8.35 -3.51 -1.85
C PHE A 89 -9.83 -3.86 -2.01
N LEU A 90 -10.14 -4.87 -2.83
CA LEU A 90 -11.50 -5.34 -3.07
C LEU A 90 -12.06 -6.09 -1.85
N ASN A 91 -11.29 -7.00 -1.24
CA ASN A 91 -11.75 -7.74 -0.06
C ASN A 91 -12.03 -6.85 1.15
N ASN A 92 -11.31 -5.73 1.29
CA ASN A 92 -11.55 -4.76 2.37
C ASN A 92 -12.56 -3.66 1.97
N HIS A 93 -13.34 -3.83 0.89
CA HIS A 93 -14.33 -2.85 0.48
C HIS A 93 -15.43 -2.66 1.53
N LEU A 94 -15.98 -3.76 2.09
CA LEU A 94 -17.04 -3.71 3.10
C LEU A 94 -16.63 -2.89 4.33
N LYS A 95 -15.39 -3.06 4.79
CA LYS A 95 -14.84 -2.30 5.92
C LYS A 95 -14.84 -0.79 5.68
N ARG A 96 -14.78 -0.33 4.42
CA ARG A 96 -14.81 1.09 4.06
C ARG A 96 -16.23 1.65 3.98
N ASN A 97 -17.21 0.82 3.63
CA ASN A 97 -18.62 1.21 3.59
C ASN A 97 -19.18 1.46 4.99
N CYS A 98 -18.71 0.72 6.00
CA CYS A 98 -19.14 0.87 7.39
C CYS A 98 -18.36 1.93 8.18
N MET A 99 -17.45 2.69 7.55
CA MET A 99 -16.72 3.74 8.24
C MET A 99 -17.59 4.99 8.38
N THR A 100 -17.52 5.60 9.57
CA THR A 100 -18.12 6.92 9.81
C THR A 100 -17.55 7.96 8.84
N ASP A 101 -18.36 8.97 8.54
CA ASP A 101 -17.95 10.03 7.63
C ASP A 101 -16.66 10.72 8.11
N ARG A 102 -15.74 10.92 7.17
CA ARG A 102 -14.47 11.62 7.40
C ARG A 102 -14.40 12.82 6.48
N LEU A 103 -13.82 13.91 7.00
CA LEU A 103 -13.46 15.06 6.20
C LEU A 103 -12.51 14.63 5.09
N LYS A 104 -12.72 15.16 3.88
CA LYS A 104 -11.86 14.90 2.74
C LYS A 104 -10.52 15.62 2.94
N THR A 105 -9.46 14.84 3.09
CA THR A 105 -8.09 15.36 3.08
C THR A 105 -7.44 15.01 1.74
N GLY A 106 -7.09 16.04 0.94
CA GLY A 106 -6.36 15.87 -0.31
C GLY A 106 -7.22 15.56 -1.55
N SER A 107 -6.57 15.11 -2.62
CA SER A 107 -7.19 14.93 -3.95
C SER A 107 -7.90 13.59 -4.11
N VAL A 108 -7.43 12.55 -3.42
CA VAL A 108 -7.97 11.17 -3.45
C VAL A 108 -8.55 10.84 -2.07
N CYS A 109 -9.74 10.23 -2.05
CA CYS A 109 -10.41 9.84 -0.81
C CYS A 109 -11.00 8.44 -0.94
N LEU A 110 -10.96 7.69 0.16
CA LEU A 110 -11.47 6.33 0.27
C LEU A 110 -12.88 6.23 0.88
N SER A 111 -13.50 7.37 1.20
CA SER A 111 -14.88 7.39 1.71
C SER A 111 -15.85 6.83 0.68
N SER A 112 -16.65 5.87 1.14
CA SER A 112 -17.69 5.17 0.37
C SER A 112 -18.76 6.12 -0.16
N MET A 113 -19.03 7.23 0.52
CA MET A 113 -20.17 8.11 0.18
C MET A 113 -19.91 8.97 -1.06
N LYS A 114 -18.68 9.44 -1.28
CA LYS A 114 -18.40 10.48 -2.30
C LYS A 114 -17.42 10.09 -3.40
N TYR A 115 -16.47 9.16 -3.17
CA TYR A 115 -15.35 8.97 -4.11
C TYR A 115 -15.17 7.54 -4.61
N SER A 116 -15.46 6.53 -3.79
CA SER A 116 -15.34 5.12 -4.19
C SER A 116 -16.72 4.48 -4.26
N LYS A 117 -17.45 4.70 -5.37
CA LYS A 117 -18.69 3.99 -5.70
C LYS A 117 -18.36 2.63 -6.33
N LEU A 118 -17.54 1.82 -5.67
CA LEU A 118 -17.25 0.48 -6.13
C LEU A 118 -18.42 -0.43 -5.70
N ARG A 119 -18.87 -1.31 -6.59
CA ARG A 119 -19.91 -2.30 -6.27
C ARG A 119 -19.35 -3.26 -5.23
N SER A 120 -20.09 -3.54 -4.15
CA SER A 120 -19.65 -4.44 -3.09
C SER A 120 -19.35 -5.85 -3.59
N ASP A 121 -20.00 -6.27 -4.67
CA ASP A 121 -19.85 -7.59 -5.31
C ASP A 121 -18.76 -7.62 -6.39
N ALA A 122 -17.82 -6.67 -6.40
CA ALA A 122 -16.78 -6.61 -7.42
C ALA A 122 -15.74 -7.72 -7.21
N ASP A 123 -15.82 -8.77 -8.05
CA ASP A 123 -14.84 -9.87 -8.05
C ASP A 123 -13.44 -9.39 -8.43
N ALA A 124 -12.46 -9.75 -7.60
CA ALA A 124 -11.05 -9.45 -7.87
C ALA A 124 -10.52 -10.19 -9.10
N ASP A 125 -11.02 -11.39 -9.36
CA ASP A 125 -10.51 -12.24 -10.44
C ASP A 125 -10.78 -11.66 -11.83
N ILE A 126 -11.91 -10.96 -12.02
CA ILE A 126 -12.20 -10.28 -13.30
C ILE A 126 -11.12 -9.23 -13.59
N ARG A 127 -10.73 -8.45 -12.58
CA ARG A 127 -9.69 -7.42 -12.67
C ARG A 127 -8.28 -8.00 -12.84
N LEU A 128 -8.03 -9.19 -12.31
CA LEU A 128 -6.73 -9.84 -12.41
C LEU A 128 -6.47 -10.41 -13.81
N LYS A 129 -7.50 -10.82 -14.55
CA LYS A 129 -7.38 -11.24 -15.96
C LYS A 129 -6.68 -10.20 -16.84
N ASP A 130 -6.83 -8.92 -16.53
CA ASP A 130 -6.14 -7.83 -17.24
C ASP A 130 -4.61 -7.93 -17.14
N ILE A 131 -4.07 -8.46 -16.04
CA ILE A 131 -2.63 -8.61 -15.84
C ILE A 131 -2.04 -9.75 -16.68
N ASP A 132 -2.80 -10.83 -16.89
CA ASP A 132 -2.35 -11.99 -17.64
C ASP A 132 -2.41 -11.76 -19.15
N ASN A 133 -3.28 -10.86 -19.61
CA ASN A 133 -3.40 -10.45 -21.00
C ASN A 133 -2.35 -9.39 -21.43
N SER A 134 -1.26 -9.17 -20.68
CA SER A 134 -0.32 -8.04 -20.87
C SER A 134 1.17 -8.36 -20.75
#